data_AF-A0A831Y681-F1
#
_entry.id   AF-A0A831Y681-F1
#
_cell.length_a   1.000
_cell.length_b   1.000
_cell.length_c   1.000
_cell.angle_alpha   90.00
_cell.angle_beta   90.00
_cell.angle_gamma   90.00
#
_symmetry.space_group_name_H-M   'P 1'
#
loop_
_entity.id
_entity.type
_entity.pdbx_description
1 polymer ?
#
loop_
_entity_poly.entity_id
_entity_poly.type
_entity_poly.pdbx_seq_one_letter_code
_entity_poly.pdbx_strand_id
1 'polypeptide(L)'
;MAGARTTERGLDGTTIEYDDVPVEDGRVERLLRELFTGHWRQLTVGPIVEGAAWEIRFTERPSLSTLDGYLTVDVGPWHFHLCVGDTRGGGDPALARARRVSRAAFFRSVGGSCVPESYGLRLWNGLGEQMVTVFFPNPFYDDGSRRLREPDPSRTRLWEDFRARYAG
;
A
#
# COMPACT_ATOMS: atom_id res chain seq x y z
N MET A 1 -9.77 5.34 -18.38
CA MET A 1 -8.86 6.51 -18.49
C MET A 1 -7.50 6.01 -18.08
N ALA A 2 -6.45 6.29 -18.85
CA ALA A 2 -5.09 5.97 -18.42
C ALA A 2 -4.83 6.67 -17.08
N GLY A 3 -4.45 5.90 -16.06
CA GLY A 3 -4.24 6.32 -14.68
C GLY A 3 -3.30 7.52 -14.62
N ALA A 4 -3.69 8.52 -13.84
CA ALA A 4 -2.91 9.75 -13.75
C ALA A 4 -1.58 9.47 -13.06
N ARG A 5 -0.49 9.93 -13.66
CA ARG A 5 0.79 10.07 -12.97
C ARG A 5 0.80 11.42 -12.26
N THR A 6 1.01 11.41 -10.95
CA THR A 6 1.09 12.65 -10.16
C THR A 6 2.41 12.70 -9.40
N THR A 7 2.93 13.91 -9.20
CA THR A 7 4.12 14.13 -8.38
C THR A 7 3.79 15.10 -7.26
N GLU A 8 4.15 14.73 -6.03
CA GLU A 8 3.98 15.54 -4.83
C GLU A 8 5.35 15.90 -4.24
N ARG A 9 5.48 17.08 -3.65
CA ARG A 9 6.68 17.50 -2.92
C ARG A 9 6.36 17.60 -1.42
N GLY A 10 7.09 16.83 -0.63
CA GLY A 10 7.03 16.85 0.83
C GLY A 10 7.72 18.08 1.42
N LEU A 11 7.31 18.44 2.63
CA LEU A 11 7.90 19.54 3.39
C LEU A 11 9.35 19.25 3.82
N ASP A 12 9.72 17.97 3.86
CA ASP A 12 11.05 17.44 4.16
C ASP A 12 11.98 17.40 2.93
N GLY A 13 11.53 17.89 1.78
CA GLY A 13 12.26 17.86 0.52
C GLY A 13 12.12 16.54 -0.25
N THR A 14 11.36 15.57 0.25
CA THR A 14 11.05 14.33 -0.48
C THR A 14 10.19 14.64 -1.71
N THR A 15 10.46 13.99 -2.83
CA THR A 15 9.57 13.99 -4.00
C THR A 15 8.94 12.62 -4.14
N ILE A 16 7.61 12.56 -4.23
CA ILE A 16 6.86 11.32 -4.38
C ILE A 16 6.18 11.30 -5.73
N GLU A 17 6.48 10.27 -6.52
CA GLU A 17 5.82 9.97 -7.78
C GLU A 17 4.77 8.89 -7.54
N TYR A 18 3.57 9.10 -8.06
CA TYR A 18 2.47 8.13 -7.98
C TYR A 18 2.03 7.70 -9.37
N ASP A 19 1.77 6.40 -9.53
CA ASP A 19 1.00 5.84 -10.65
C ASP A 19 -0.30 5.27 -10.06
N ASP A 20 -1.43 5.92 -10.37
CA ASP A 20 -2.74 5.54 -9.82
C ASP A 20 -3.21 4.16 -10.30
N VAL A 21 -3.94 3.48 -9.42
CA VAL A 21 -4.61 2.19 -9.66
C VAL A 21 -6.12 2.47 -9.72
N PRO A 22 -6.82 2.07 -10.80
CA PRO A 22 -8.28 2.17 -10.87
C PRO A 22 -8.94 1.46 -9.68
N VAL A 23 -9.91 2.11 -9.05
CA VAL A 23 -10.59 1.61 -7.83
C VAL A 23 -11.91 0.90 -8.13
N GLU A 24 -12.26 0.83 -9.42
CA GLU A 24 -13.44 0.14 -9.94
C GLU A 24 -13.24 -1.37 -10.04
N ASP A 25 -14.35 -2.10 -10.22
CA ASP A 25 -14.39 -3.53 -10.56
C ASP A 25 -13.56 -4.46 -9.65
N GLY A 26 -13.45 -4.10 -8.36
CA GLY A 26 -12.70 -4.87 -7.37
C GLY A 26 -11.20 -4.95 -7.64
N ARG A 27 -10.65 -4.06 -8.48
CA ARG A 27 -9.23 -4.11 -8.89
C ARG A 27 -8.28 -3.99 -7.70
N VAL A 28 -8.57 -3.11 -6.74
CA VAL A 28 -7.79 -2.95 -5.51
C VAL A 28 -7.86 -4.22 -4.63
N GLU A 29 -9.04 -4.82 -4.48
CA GLU A 29 -9.17 -6.07 -3.72
C GLU A 29 -8.33 -7.19 -4.34
N ARG A 30 -8.41 -7.37 -5.67
CA ARG A 30 -7.63 -8.39 -6.39
C ARG A 30 -6.12 -8.18 -6.21
N LEU A 31 -5.66 -6.93 -6.35
CA LEU A 31 -4.26 -6.54 -6.12
C LEU A 31 -3.80 -6.95 -4.72
N LEU A 32 -4.53 -6.54 -3.68
CA LEU A 32 -4.16 -6.82 -2.29
C LEU A 32 -4.20 -8.32 -1.97
N ARG A 33 -5.17 -9.05 -2.53
CA ARG A 33 -5.23 -10.51 -2.38
C ARG A 33 -4.03 -11.20 -2.98
N GLU A 34 -3.59 -10.80 -4.18
CA GLU A 34 -2.36 -11.34 -4.78
C GLU A 34 -1.13 -11.04 -3.92
N LEU A 35 -0.98 -9.79 -3.46
CA LEU A 35 0.12 -9.39 -2.59
C LEU A 35 0.17 -10.20 -1.29
N PHE A 36 -0.94 -10.25 -0.55
CA PHE A 36 -0.96 -10.90 0.77
C PHE A 36 -1.03 -12.43 0.69
N THR A 37 -1.43 -13.01 -0.44
CA THR A 37 -1.40 -14.47 -0.62
C THR A 37 -0.01 -14.94 -1.06
N GLY A 38 0.58 -14.28 -2.06
CA GLY A 38 1.79 -14.75 -2.74
C GLY A 38 3.09 -14.08 -2.28
N HIS A 39 3.01 -12.86 -1.75
CA HIS A 39 4.18 -12.01 -1.54
C HIS A 39 4.33 -11.46 -0.12
N TRP A 40 3.44 -11.82 0.81
CA TRP A 40 3.40 -11.31 2.19
C TRP A 40 4.77 -11.25 2.90
N ARG A 41 5.65 -12.24 2.69
CA ARG A 41 7.00 -12.30 3.30
C ARG A 41 7.90 -11.13 2.92
N GLN A 42 7.67 -10.53 1.77
CA GLN A 42 8.48 -9.46 1.21
C GLN A 42 7.93 -8.07 1.54
N LEU A 43 6.77 -8.00 2.17
CA LEU A 43 6.04 -6.76 2.39
C LEU A 43 6.17 -6.29 3.83
N THR A 44 6.20 -4.98 3.99
CA THR A 44 6.03 -4.31 5.29
C THR A 44 4.80 -3.42 5.18
N VAL A 45 3.92 -3.42 6.19
CA VAL A 45 2.62 -2.75 6.11
C VAL A 45 2.34 -1.88 7.31
N GLY A 46 1.67 -0.76 7.08
CA GLY A 46 1.05 0.04 8.13
C GLY A 46 0.72 1.46 7.68
N PRO A 47 -0.04 2.21 8.47
CA PRO A 47 -0.26 3.64 8.24
C PRO A 47 1.01 4.43 8.50
N ILE A 48 1.28 5.39 7.62
CA ILE A 48 2.41 6.31 7.69
C ILE A 48 1.84 7.72 7.52
N VAL A 49 1.41 8.31 8.63
CA VAL A 49 0.81 9.64 8.66
C VAL A 49 1.67 10.60 9.46
N GLU A 50 1.50 11.90 9.22
CA GLU A 50 2.20 12.91 10.00
C GLU A 50 1.83 12.77 11.49
N GLY A 51 2.86 12.54 12.32
CA GLY A 51 2.70 12.34 13.77
C GLY A 51 2.49 10.90 14.23
N ALA A 52 2.29 9.92 13.35
CA ALA A 52 2.23 8.50 13.74
C ALA A 52 2.57 7.55 12.58
N ALA A 53 3.46 6.60 12.86
CA ALA A 53 3.80 5.53 11.92
C ALA A 53 4.02 4.22 12.68
N TRP A 54 3.54 3.12 12.11
CA TRP A 54 3.99 1.79 12.49
C TRP A 54 4.12 0.92 11.24
N GLU A 55 5.07 0.00 11.31
CA GLU A 55 5.45 -0.85 10.19
C GLU A 55 5.52 -2.28 10.69
N ILE A 56 4.73 -3.16 10.07
CA ILE A 56 4.58 -4.54 10.51
C ILE A 56 5.06 -5.46 9.39
N ARG A 57 5.90 -6.42 9.77
CA ARG A 57 6.27 -7.54 8.93
C ARG A 57 5.48 -8.77 9.34
N PHE A 58 5.07 -9.53 8.34
CA PHE A 58 4.40 -10.79 8.52
C PHE A 58 5.40 -11.88 8.95
N THR A 59 5.16 -12.49 10.10
CA THR A 59 5.93 -13.63 10.61
C THR A 59 5.40 -14.97 10.12
N GLU A 60 4.17 -14.99 9.63
CA GLU A 60 3.48 -16.15 9.08
C GLU A 60 2.53 -15.73 7.97
N ARG A 61 2.03 -16.72 7.21
CA ARG A 61 1.10 -16.47 6.11
C ARG A 61 -0.23 -15.95 6.66
N PRO A 62 -0.70 -14.77 6.23
CA PRO A 62 -2.01 -14.29 6.66
C PRO A 62 -3.13 -15.11 6.03
N SER A 63 -4.20 -15.28 6.80
CA SER A 63 -5.51 -15.65 6.26
C SER A 63 -6.22 -14.41 5.73
N LEU A 64 -6.96 -14.57 4.63
CA LEU A 64 -7.69 -13.49 3.98
C LEU A 64 -9.19 -13.83 3.95
N SER A 65 -10.02 -12.90 4.41
CA SER A 65 -11.48 -13.00 4.34
C SER A 65 -12.08 -11.65 3.94
N THR A 66 -13.33 -11.65 3.48
CA THR A 66 -14.07 -10.41 3.21
C THR A 66 -15.43 -10.46 3.88
N LEU A 67 -15.79 -9.36 4.54
CA LEU A 67 -17.10 -9.16 5.13
C LEU A 67 -17.55 -7.70 4.90
N ASP A 68 -18.74 -7.53 4.32
CA ASP A 68 -19.36 -6.20 4.09
C ASP A 68 -18.40 -5.16 3.47
N GLY A 69 -17.67 -5.55 2.42
CA GLY A 69 -16.73 -4.67 1.70
C GLY A 69 -15.35 -4.51 2.37
N TYR A 70 -15.15 -5.07 3.55
CA TYR A 70 -13.85 -5.06 4.23
C TYR A 70 -13.06 -6.32 3.94
N LEU A 71 -11.88 -6.17 3.33
CA LEU A 71 -10.86 -7.21 3.26
C LEU A 71 -10.13 -7.26 4.61
N THR A 72 -10.17 -8.42 5.25
CA THR A 72 -9.43 -8.72 6.48
C THR A 72 -8.14 -9.45 6.14
N VAL A 73 -7.03 -9.00 6.70
CA VAL A 73 -5.72 -9.66 6.66
C VAL A 73 -5.35 -10.04 8.09
N ASP A 74 -5.29 -11.34 8.38
CA ASP A 74 -5.20 -11.84 9.76
C ASP A 74 -4.08 -12.88 9.93
N VAL A 75 -3.21 -12.65 10.90
CA VAL A 75 -2.15 -13.58 11.33
C VAL A 75 -2.34 -14.09 12.77
N GLY A 76 -3.47 -13.81 13.43
CA GLY A 76 -3.77 -14.20 14.80
C GLY A 76 -3.53 -13.07 15.80
N PRO A 77 -2.28 -12.84 16.28
CA PRO A 77 -2.00 -11.81 17.30
C PRO A 77 -2.33 -10.38 16.85
N TRP A 78 -2.36 -10.15 15.54
CA TRP A 78 -2.78 -8.88 14.95
C TRP A 78 -3.46 -9.14 13.59
N HIS A 79 -4.33 -8.22 13.23
CA HIS A 79 -5.00 -8.19 11.94
C HIS A 79 -5.40 -6.75 11.59
N PHE A 80 -5.74 -6.52 10.33
CA PHE A 80 -6.28 -5.23 9.89
C PHE A 80 -7.36 -5.42 8.84
N HIS A 81 -8.23 -4.40 8.71
CA HIS A 81 -9.40 -4.40 7.83
C HIS A 81 -9.33 -3.21 6.88
N LEU A 82 -9.50 -3.46 5.58
CA LEU A 82 -9.48 -2.42 4.55
C LEU A 82 -10.81 -2.42 3.80
N CYS A 83 -11.53 -1.30 3.81
CA CYS A 83 -12.81 -1.14 3.08
C CYS A 83 -12.55 -0.99 1.57
N VAL A 84 -12.37 -2.10 0.86
CA VAL A 84 -12.02 -2.14 -0.56
C VAL A 84 -13.23 -2.33 -1.48
N GLY A 85 -14.37 -2.72 -0.92
CA GLY A 85 -15.65 -2.89 -1.61
C GLY A 85 -16.76 -2.02 -1.01
N ASP A 86 -17.97 -2.23 -1.51
CA ASP A 86 -19.16 -1.57 -0.97
C ASP A 86 -19.51 -2.13 0.41
N THR A 87 -19.76 -1.22 1.36
CA THR A 87 -20.13 -1.53 2.75
C THR A 87 -21.50 -0.94 3.08
N ARG A 88 -22.28 -1.65 3.89
CA ARG A 88 -23.51 -1.12 4.51
C ARG A 88 -23.29 -0.75 5.99
N GLY A 89 -22.08 -0.96 6.49
CA GLY A 89 -21.71 -0.67 7.86
C GLY A 89 -22.08 0.75 8.26
N GLY A 90 -22.77 0.89 9.39
CA GLY A 90 -23.22 2.19 9.91
C GLY A 90 -24.50 2.75 9.27
N GLY A 91 -25.09 2.08 8.28
CA GLY A 91 -26.44 2.39 7.76
C GLY A 91 -26.57 3.69 6.95
N ASP A 92 -25.56 4.57 6.97
CA ASP A 92 -25.53 5.83 6.23
C ASP A 92 -24.69 5.70 4.94
N PRO A 93 -25.28 5.90 3.74
CA PRO A 93 -24.55 5.90 2.48
C PRO A 93 -23.38 6.89 2.40
N ALA A 94 -23.45 8.04 3.08
CA ALA A 94 -22.34 8.99 3.12
C ALA A 94 -21.15 8.42 3.89
N LEU A 95 -21.42 7.76 5.02
CA LEU A 95 -20.39 7.08 5.81
C LEU A 95 -19.79 5.89 5.05
N ALA A 96 -20.60 5.13 4.32
CA ALA A 96 -20.11 4.05 3.46
C ALA A 96 -19.12 4.55 2.40
N ARG A 97 -19.45 5.67 1.73
CA ARG A 97 -18.54 6.32 0.77
C ARG A 97 -17.27 6.84 1.42
N ALA A 98 -17.37 7.44 2.61
CA ALA A 98 -16.22 7.94 3.36
C ALA A 98 -15.22 6.83 3.74
N ARG A 99 -15.72 5.64 4.10
CA ARG A 99 -14.89 4.49 4.51
C ARG A 99 -14.17 3.82 3.34
N ARG A 100 -14.84 3.71 2.20
CA ARG A 100 -14.34 2.96 1.04
C ARG A 100 -13.07 3.60 0.48
N VAL A 101 -12.15 2.75 -0.01
CA VAL A 101 -10.99 3.21 -0.81
C VAL A 101 -11.50 4.03 -1.99
N SER A 102 -11.04 5.27 -2.08
CA SER A 102 -11.34 6.20 -3.19
C SER A 102 -10.14 6.44 -4.10
N ARG A 103 -8.93 6.21 -3.59
CA ARG A 103 -7.67 6.26 -4.34
C ARG A 103 -6.74 5.15 -3.88
N ALA A 104 -6.07 4.52 -4.83
CA ALA A 104 -4.93 3.66 -4.59
C ALA A 104 -3.84 4.01 -5.61
N ALA A 105 -2.58 4.04 -5.20
CA ALA A 105 -1.48 4.36 -6.10
C ALA A 105 -0.21 3.64 -5.71
N PHE A 106 0.52 3.13 -6.69
CA PHE A 106 1.92 2.78 -6.50
C PHE A 106 2.72 4.06 -6.37
N PHE A 107 3.71 4.09 -5.49
CA PHE A 107 4.57 5.24 -5.33
C PHE A 107 6.05 4.87 -5.34
N ARG A 108 6.85 5.83 -5.81
CA ARG A 108 8.29 5.92 -5.56
C ARG A 108 8.57 7.25 -4.89
N SER A 109 9.22 7.23 -3.73
CA SER A 109 9.73 8.45 -3.11
C SER A 109 11.24 8.54 -3.33
N VAL A 110 11.75 9.75 -3.57
CA VAL A 110 13.17 10.03 -3.72
C VAL A 110 13.52 11.26 -2.88
N GLY A 111 14.67 11.22 -2.21
CA GLY A 111 15.11 12.29 -1.31
C GLY A 111 14.66 12.10 0.13
N GLY A 112 14.87 13.13 0.96
CA GLY A 112 14.71 13.04 2.42
C GLY A 112 16.00 12.61 3.14
N SER A 113 15.95 12.58 4.48
CA SER A 113 17.15 12.39 5.33
C SER A 113 17.45 10.94 5.73
N CYS A 114 16.49 10.01 5.62
CA CYS A 114 16.59 8.68 6.23
C CYS A 114 16.81 7.53 5.25
N VAL A 115 16.15 7.55 4.09
CA VAL A 115 16.18 6.47 3.09
C VAL A 115 16.32 7.11 1.71
N PRO A 116 17.29 6.69 0.85
CA PRO A 116 17.49 7.34 -0.45
C PRO A 116 16.25 7.32 -1.34
N GLU A 117 15.57 6.17 -1.38
CA GLU A 117 14.36 5.96 -2.16
C GLU A 117 13.43 4.96 -1.46
N SER A 118 12.11 5.08 -1.59
CA SER A 118 11.15 4.06 -1.14
C SER A 118 10.18 3.68 -2.25
N TYR A 119 9.70 2.45 -2.23
CA TYR A 119 8.78 1.89 -3.22
C TYR A 119 7.59 1.26 -2.49
N GLY A 120 6.38 1.62 -2.89
CA GLY A 120 5.20 1.12 -2.20
C GLY A 120 3.91 1.23 -2.98
N LEU A 121 2.84 0.85 -2.29
CA LEU A 121 1.44 1.08 -2.63
C LEU A 121 0.79 1.83 -1.46
N ARG A 122 0.00 2.85 -1.75
CA ARG A 122 -0.73 3.62 -0.75
C ARG A 122 -2.20 3.70 -1.09
N LEU A 123 -3.05 3.63 -0.07
CA LEU A 123 -4.50 3.70 -0.18
C LEU A 123 -5.04 4.90 0.60
N TRP A 124 -6.07 5.53 0.06
CA TRP A 124 -6.82 6.60 0.71
C TRP A 124 -8.33 6.33 0.66
N ASN A 125 -9.04 6.72 1.71
CA ASN A 125 -10.48 6.54 1.83
C ASN A 125 -11.26 7.65 1.10
N GLY A 126 -12.59 7.63 1.15
CA GLY A 126 -13.47 8.64 0.52
C GLY A 126 -13.32 10.06 1.05
N LEU A 127 -12.62 10.27 2.17
CA LEU A 127 -12.29 11.58 2.73
C LEU A 127 -10.87 12.04 2.33
N GLY A 128 -10.13 11.22 1.58
CA GLY A 128 -8.73 11.50 1.23
C GLY A 128 -7.76 11.23 2.37
N GLU A 129 -8.18 10.54 3.43
CA GLU A 129 -7.31 10.15 4.54
C GLU A 129 -6.51 8.91 4.16
N GLN A 130 -5.22 8.89 4.50
CA GLN A 130 -4.39 7.72 4.25
C GLN A 130 -4.87 6.53 5.10
N MET A 131 -5.09 5.39 4.46
CA MET A 131 -5.50 4.16 5.13
C MET A 131 -4.31 3.29 5.50
N VAL A 132 -3.50 2.91 4.50
CA VAL A 132 -2.37 2.00 4.67
C VAL A 132 -1.31 2.29 3.62
N THR A 133 -0.05 2.07 4.00
CA THR A 133 1.08 1.95 3.10
C THR A 133 1.58 0.50 3.10
N VAL A 134 1.80 -0.06 1.92
CA VAL A 134 2.44 -1.35 1.69
C VAL A 134 3.79 -1.09 1.05
N PHE A 135 4.87 -1.32 1.80
CA PHE A 135 6.24 -1.19 1.32
C PHE A 135 6.71 -2.48 0.66
N PHE A 136 7.36 -2.31 -0.49
CA PHE A 136 8.00 -3.37 -1.26
C PHE A 136 9.50 -3.42 -0.94
N PRO A 137 10.22 -4.48 -1.32
CA PRO A 137 11.66 -4.57 -1.11
C PRO A 137 12.41 -3.37 -1.69
N ASN A 138 13.35 -2.86 -0.89
CA ASN A 138 14.12 -1.67 -1.21
C ASN A 138 15.50 -2.06 -1.77
N PRO A 139 16.00 -1.43 -2.84
CA PRO A 139 17.31 -1.75 -3.42
C PRO A 139 18.48 -1.44 -2.49
N PHE A 140 18.30 -0.62 -1.45
CA PHE A 140 19.36 -0.26 -0.50
C PHE A 140 19.37 -1.10 0.78
N TYR A 141 18.39 -1.96 1.02
CA TYR A 141 18.25 -2.71 2.29
C TYR A 141 17.90 -4.18 2.07
N ASP A 142 18.47 -5.06 2.89
CA ASP A 142 18.09 -6.47 2.97
C ASP A 142 16.72 -6.67 3.65
N ASP A 143 16.24 -7.90 3.70
CA ASP A 143 14.93 -8.24 4.29
C ASP A 143 14.89 -8.00 5.82
N GLY A 144 16.05 -7.80 6.44
CA GLY A 144 16.23 -7.44 7.84
C GLY A 144 16.32 -5.93 8.10
N SER A 145 16.03 -5.08 7.11
CA SER A 145 16.26 -3.62 7.17
C SER A 145 17.72 -3.21 7.34
N ARG A 146 18.69 -4.07 7.01
CA ARG A 146 20.11 -3.68 7.06
C ARG A 146 20.53 -3.13 5.72
N ARG A 147 21.28 -2.03 5.76
CA ARG A 147 21.79 -1.39 4.56
C ARG A 147 22.73 -2.33 3.80
N LEU A 148 22.49 -2.49 2.50
CA LEU A 148 23.36 -3.22 1.60
C LEU A 148 24.62 -2.42 1.31
N ARG A 149 25.74 -3.13 1.10
CA ARG A 149 27.01 -2.52 0.69
C ARG A 149 26.90 -1.86 -0.68
N GLU A 150 26.26 -2.55 -1.61
CA GLU A 150 25.97 -2.10 -2.97
C GLU A 150 24.46 -2.24 -3.21
N PRO A 151 23.79 -1.26 -3.82
CA PRO A 151 22.37 -1.38 -4.12
C PRO A 151 22.09 -2.58 -5.03
N ASP A 152 20.99 -3.29 -4.78
CA ASP A 152 20.49 -4.37 -5.62
C ASP A 152 19.19 -3.94 -6.32
N PRO A 153 19.26 -3.46 -7.57
CA PRO A 153 18.08 -3.05 -8.34
C PRO A 153 17.07 -4.20 -8.53
N SER A 154 17.53 -5.45 -8.43
CA SER A 154 16.70 -6.62 -8.66
C SER A 154 15.60 -6.78 -7.59
N ARG A 155 15.72 -6.06 -6.47
CA ARG A 155 14.73 -6.02 -5.38
C ARG A 155 13.45 -5.25 -5.77
N THR A 156 13.50 -4.33 -6.72
CA THR A 156 12.31 -3.56 -7.16
C THR A 156 11.39 -4.35 -8.09
N ARG A 157 11.83 -5.50 -8.63
CA ARG A 157 11.07 -6.28 -9.64
C ARG A 157 9.63 -6.58 -9.26
N LEU A 158 9.38 -6.90 -7.99
CA LEU A 158 8.02 -7.17 -7.52
C LEU A 158 7.13 -5.94 -7.62
N TRP A 159 7.65 -4.77 -7.24
CA TRP A 159 6.94 -3.51 -7.35
C TRP A 159 6.71 -3.13 -8.82
N GLU A 160 7.73 -3.29 -9.66
CA GLU A 160 7.65 -3.00 -11.09
C GLU A 160 6.60 -3.85 -11.81
N ASP A 161 6.58 -5.16 -11.53
CA ASP A 161 5.61 -6.11 -12.08
C ASP A 161 4.17 -5.75 -11.66
N PHE A 162 3.93 -5.57 -10.36
CA PHE A 162 2.59 -5.23 -9.86
C PHE A 162 2.13 -3.88 -10.40
N ARG A 163 3.00 -2.87 -10.43
CA ARG A 163 2.70 -1.57 -11.01
C ARG A 163 2.34 -1.69 -12.49
N ALA A 164 3.10 -2.45 -13.27
CA ALA A 164 2.82 -2.64 -14.69
C ALA A 164 1.48 -3.35 -14.96
N ARG A 165 1.07 -4.27 -14.09
CA ARG A 165 -0.20 -5.00 -14.22
C ARG A 165 -1.41 -4.21 -13.71
N TYR A 166 -1.24 -3.45 -12.64
CA TYR A 166 -2.35 -2.88 -11.88
C TYR A 166 -2.54 -1.38 -12.05
N ALA A 167 -1.48 -0.61 -12.28
CA ALA A 167 -1.59 0.82 -12.51
C ALA A 167 -2.13 1.11 -13.93
N GLY A 168 -2.57 2.35 -14.12
CA GLY A 168 -2.90 2.91 -15.42
C GLY A 168 -4.38 3.03 -15.68
#